data_AF-A0A966YCB2-F1
#
_entry.id   AF-A0A966YCB2-F1
#
_cell.length_a   1.000
_cell.length_b   1.000
_cell.length_c   1.000
_cell.angle_alpha   90.00
_cell.angle_beta   90.00
_cell.angle_gamma   90.00
#
_symmetry.space_group_name_H-M   'P 1'
#
loop_
_entity.id
_entity.type
_entity.pdbx_description
1 polymer ?
#
loop_
_entity_poly.entity_id
_entity_poly.type
_entity_poly.pdbx_seq_one_letter_code
_entity_poly.pdbx_strand_id
1 'polypeptide(L)' 'VGVVISGSMTVKHDDGSEITVGAGDAYYFAPGHDGWVNGDEQCIVYEIVEGGKDFGPWKHAH' A
#
# COMPACT_ATOMS: atom_id res chain seq x y z
N VAL A 1 -8.06 4.36 -0.77
CA VAL A 1 -8.57 2.98 -0.63
C VAL A 1 -7.93 2.25 -1.77
N GLY A 2 -7.11 1.26 -1.44
CA GLY A 2 -6.42 0.46 -2.44
C GLY A 2 -7.10 -0.88 -2.64
N VAL A 3 -6.96 -1.44 -3.83
CA VAL A 3 -7.27 -2.85 -4.11
C VAL A 3 -6.08 -3.50 -4.79
N VAL A 4 -5.66 -4.66 -4.28
CA VAL A 4 -4.55 -5.43 -4.84
C VAL A 4 -5.08 -6.40 -5.91
N ILE A 5 -4.52 -6.33 -7.10
CA ILE A 5 -4.92 -7.14 -8.25
C ILE A 5 -4.01 -8.36 -8.41
N SER A 6 -2.70 -8.21 -8.16
CA SER A 6 -1.70 -9.28 -8.22
C SER A 6 -0.57 -9.02 -7.22
N GLY A 7 0.20 -10.06 -6.91
CA GLY A 7 1.32 -9.98 -5.96
C GLY A 7 0.90 -9.72 -4.51
N SER A 8 1.87 -9.29 -3.70
CA SER A 8 1.68 -8.95 -2.30
C SER A 8 2.59 -7.78 -1.90
N MET A 9 2.13 -6.97 -0.95
CA MET A 9 2.94 -5.92 -0.33
C MET A 9 2.73 -5.89 1.19
N THR A 10 3.74 -5.43 1.90
CA THR A 10 3.67 -5.15 3.34
C THR A 10 3.88 -3.66 3.57
N VAL A 11 3.16 -3.13 4.55
CA VAL A 11 3.26 -1.76 5.04
C VAL A 11 3.63 -1.80 6.51
N LYS A 12 4.58 -0.96 6.90
CA LYS A 12 4.96 -0.71 8.30
C LYS A 12 4.65 0.74 8.65
N HIS A 13 3.77 0.93 9.62
CA HIS A 13 3.45 2.26 10.14
C HIS A 13 4.52 2.73 11.13
N ASP A 14 4.55 4.04 11.39
CA ASP A 14 5.50 4.67 12.33
C ASP A 14 5.36 4.16 13.77
N ASP A 15 4.19 3.65 14.15
CA ASP A 15 3.96 3.01 15.45
C ASP A 15 4.54 1.59 15.53
N GLY A 16 5.13 1.10 14.43
CA GLY A 16 5.74 -0.21 14.31
C GLY A 16 4.78 -1.33 13.91
N SER A 17 3.48 -1.06 13.79
CA SER A 17 2.51 -2.06 13.31
C SER A 17 2.72 -2.37 11.83
N GLU A 18 2.56 -3.65 11.47
CA GLU A 18 2.75 -4.13 10.11
C GLU A 18 1.48 -4.79 9.58
N ILE A 19 1.16 -4.52 8.32
CA ILE A 19 0.02 -5.12 7.61
C ILE A 19 0.53 -5.64 6.27
N THR A 20 0.18 -6.89 5.96
CA THR A 20 0.43 -7.48 4.64
C THR A 20 -0.88 -7.66 3.91
N VAL A 21 -0.91 -7.26 2.64
CA VAL A 21 -2.06 -7.43 1.73
C VAL A 21 -1.61 -8.18 0.48
N GLY A 22 -2.53 -8.94 -0.11
CA GLY A 22 -2.31 -9.73 -1.31
C GLY A 22 -3.45 -9.61 -2.30
N ALA A 23 -3.30 -10.25 -3.46
CA ALA A 23 -4.30 -10.25 -4.52
C ALA A 23 -5.72 -10.54 -4.01
N GLY A 24 -6.66 -9.65 -4.30
CA GLY A 24 -8.05 -9.71 -3.85
C GLY A 24 -8.36 -8.87 -2.61
N ASP A 25 -7.35 -8.41 -1.87
CA ASP A 25 -7.55 -7.58 -0.68
C ASP A 25 -7.85 -6.13 -1.07
N ALA A 26 -8.80 -5.53 -0.34
CA ALA A 26 -9.00 -4.09 -0.29
C ALA A 26 -8.39 -3.54 1.01
N TYR A 27 -7.78 -2.36 0.96
CA TYR A 27 -7.10 -1.78 2.11
C TYR A 27 -7.28 -0.27 2.25
N TYR A 28 -6.98 0.19 3.46
CA TYR A 28 -6.82 1.60 3.79
C TYR A 28 -5.72 1.73 4.84
N PHE A 29 -4.56 2.26 4.44
CA PHE A 29 -3.43 2.48 5.35
C PHE A 29 -3.53 3.85 6.00
N ALA A 30 -3.14 3.92 7.27
CA ALA A 30 -3.07 5.20 7.97
C ALA A 30 -1.91 6.05 7.40
N PRO A 31 -1.96 7.38 7.54
CA PRO A 31 -0.83 8.24 7.20
C PRO A 31 0.43 7.85 7.97
N GLY A 32 1.59 8.00 7.33
CA GLY A 32 2.89 7.62 7.90
C GLY A 32 3.12 6.12 7.81
N HIS A 33 3.89 5.70 6.82
CA HIS A 33 4.32 4.32 6.66
C HIS A 33 5.40 4.18 5.58
N ASP A 34 6.21 3.14 5.72
CA ASP A 34 7.01 2.57 4.62
C ASP A 34 6.30 1.33 4.08
N GLY A 35 6.50 1.02 2.81
CA GLY A 35 5.87 -0.11 2.13
C GLY A 35 6.77 -0.72 1.08
N TRP A 36 6.67 -2.04 0.92
CA TRP A 36 7.49 -2.79 -0.03
C TRP A 36 6.73 -3.97 -0.63
N VAL A 37 7.14 -4.38 -1.83
CA VAL A 37 6.63 -5.59 -2.48
C VAL A 37 7.27 -6.82 -1.83
N ASN A 38 6.47 -7.85 -1.62
CA ASN A 38 6.92 -9.12 -1.06
C ASN A 38 7.34 -10.08 -2.17
N GLY A 39 8.60 -10.51 -2.14
CA GLY A 39 9.15 -11.43 -3.13
C GLY A 39 9.33 -10.79 -4.51
N ASP A 40 9.35 -11.62 -5.55
CA ASP A 40 9.70 -11.22 -6.91
C ASP A 40 8.46 -11.03 -7.82
N GLU A 41 7.27 -11.40 -7.35
CA GLU A 41 6.03 -11.20 -8.13
C GLU A 41 5.64 -9.73 -8.15
N GLN A 42 5.34 -9.19 -9.33
CA GLN A 42 4.89 -7.82 -9.47
C GLN A 42 3.57 -7.58 -8.72
N CYS A 43 3.61 -6.66 -7.75
CA CYS A 43 2.42 -6.17 -7.06
C CYS A 43 1.72 -5.10 -7.91
N ILE A 44 0.47 -5.35 -8.30
CA ILE A 44 -0.37 -4.40 -9.06
C ILE A 44 -1.50 -3.93 -8.15
N VAL A 45 -1.62 -2.62 -7.98
CA VAL A 45 -2.58 -2.01 -7.08
C VAL A 45 -3.26 -0.82 -7.73
N TYR A 46 -4.57 -0.69 -7.52
CA TYR A 46 -5.31 0.53 -7.86
C TYR A 46 -5.63 1.30 -6.59
N GLU A 47 -5.19 2.56 -6.55
CA GLU A 47 -5.50 3.49 -5.47
C GLU A 47 -6.63 4.44 -5.86
N ILE A 48 -7.64 4.48 -5.00
CA ILE A 48 -8.81 5.35 -5.14
C ILE A 48 -8.73 6.40 -4.05
N VAL A 49 -8.50 7.65 -4.47
CA VAL A 49 -8.42 8.82 -3.61
C VAL A 49 -9.56 9.78 -3.91
N GLU A 50 -10.18 10.30 -2.86
CA GLU A 50 -11.01 11.50 -2.96
C GLU A 50 -10.05 12.71 -2.97
N GLY A 51 -10.35 13.76 -3.73
CA GLY A 51 -9.42 14.86 -4.06
C GLY A 51 -8.79 15.64 -2.90
N GLY A 52 -9.06 15.27 -1.64
CA GLY A 52 -8.43 15.81 -0.42
C GLY A 52 -7.55 14.82 0.35
N LYS A 53 -7.28 13.61 -0.15
CA LYS A 53 -6.33 12.68 0.50
C LYS A 53 -4.90 13.05 0.10
N ASP A 54 -4.12 13.58 1.04
CA ASP A 54 -2.72 14.01 0.84
C ASP A 54 -1.68 12.95 1.31
N PHE A 55 -2.13 11.72 1.56
CA PHE A 55 -1.31 10.63 2.13
C PHE A 55 -1.08 9.45 1.17
N GLY A 56 -1.44 9.59 -0.11
CA GLY A 56 -1.10 8.65 -1.19
C GLY A 56 -1.30 9.33 -2.55
N PRO A 57 -0.43 9.14 -3.56
CA PRO A 57 0.66 8.18 -3.72
C PRO A 57 2.04 8.79 -3.44
N TRP A 58 3.00 7.92 -3.16
CA TRP A 58 4.45 8.14 -3.19
C TRP A 58 4.88 9.36 -4.03
N LYS A 59 5.52 10.36 -3.40
CA LYS A 59 6.16 11.44 -4.17
C LYS A 59 7.47 10.97 -4.81
N HIS A 60 8.09 9.92 -4.27
CA HIS A 60 9.25 9.22 -4.81
C HIS A 60 9.19 7.75 -4.38
N ALA A 61 9.50 6.83 -5.29
CA ALA A 61 9.85 5.44 -4.98
C ALA A 61 11.39 5.36 -4.93
N HIS A 62 11.94 4.77 -3.87
CA HIS A 62 13.36 4.42 -3.79
C HIS A 62 13.58 2.99 -4.28
#